data_AF-A0A931RVW4-F1
#
_entry.id   AF-A0A931RVW4-F1
#
_cell.length_a   1.000
_cell.length_b   1.000
_cell.length_c   1.000
_cell.angle_alpha   90.00
_cell.angle_beta   90.00
_cell.angle_gamma   90.00
#
_symmetry.space_group_name_H-M   'P 1'
#
loop_
_entity.id
_entity.type
_entity.pdbx_description
1 polymer ?
#
loop_
_entity_poly.entity_id
_entity_poly.type
_entity_poly.pdbx_seq_one_letter_code
_entity_poly.pdbx_strand_id
1 'polypeptide(L)'
;MKRAWVGRLLVGYLALAVSPLLAKGPGTTAAPFLTISFGSRAQALGNSFVALADDASSAYFNPAGLAQAQSHKSSWRELQASRSAWFQGIEINQMALASFHPDRISWGLSLTGLEVEDLERRTTESEKPDGYFRAEDHAFGLSLARRMGDGPIALGLTSKIVQQRIASAQGHSFGLDAGAQVKFKAFRQPFSAGFAVRNLGPQLHLGREAFPLPLSYHFGIAYRGLVNQVMELSVSPRGRTDISLGTEYWFLGVFGIRGGYLHSNRSSSGEENSFAGFSFKQGVTGGFGFKVMNFFSADYAFVPFGDLGYAQRFTMSYKF
;
A
#
# COMPACT_ATOMS: atom_id res chain seq x y z
N MET A 1 38.89 27.80 -16.39
CA MET A 1 37.55 28.23 -15.93
C MET A 1 36.52 27.93 -17.03
N LYS A 2 35.80 26.81 -16.96
CA LYS A 2 34.62 26.53 -17.79
C LYS A 2 33.54 26.01 -16.83
N ARG A 3 32.53 26.85 -16.60
CA ARG A 3 31.52 26.69 -15.54
C ARG A 3 30.49 25.63 -15.91
N ALA A 4 30.10 24.90 -14.88
CA ALA A 4 29.14 23.81 -14.86
C ALA A 4 27.74 24.23 -15.33
N TRP A 5 27.22 23.51 -16.33
CA TRP A 5 25.82 23.43 -16.68
C TRP A 5 25.48 21.97 -16.97
N VAL A 6 25.36 21.16 -15.91
CA VAL A 6 24.80 19.81 -16.01
C VAL A 6 23.85 19.61 -14.83
N GLY A 7 22.56 19.44 -15.15
CA GLY A 7 21.68 18.57 -14.39
C GLY A 7 20.88 19.19 -13.23
N ARG A 8 20.13 20.27 -13.46
CA ARG A 8 18.87 20.47 -12.74
C ARG A 8 17.77 19.72 -13.50
N LEU A 9 17.62 18.42 -13.23
CA LEU A 9 16.42 17.68 -13.61
C LEU A 9 15.28 18.16 -12.70
N LEU A 10 14.64 19.25 -13.10
CA LEU A 10 13.24 19.48 -12.78
C LEU A 10 12.48 18.38 -13.52
N VAL A 11 12.13 17.32 -12.79
CA VAL A 11 11.13 16.36 -13.26
C VAL A 11 9.83 17.14 -13.33
N GLY A 12 9.52 17.65 -14.53
CA GLY A 12 8.26 18.31 -14.81
C GLY A 12 7.14 17.31 -14.51
N TYR A 13 6.30 17.66 -13.54
CA TYR A 13 5.08 16.95 -13.22
C TYR A 13 4.14 17.03 -14.42
N LEU A 14 4.22 16.04 -15.32
CA LEU A 14 3.23 15.88 -16.37
C LEU A 14 2.00 15.24 -15.72
N ALA A 15 1.02 16.05 -15.37
CA ALA A 15 -0.30 15.59 -14.98
C ALA A 15 -0.96 14.92 -16.20
N LEU A 16 -0.85 13.60 -16.30
CA LEU A 16 -1.68 12.81 -17.21
C LEU A 16 -3.12 12.87 -16.69
N ALA A 17 -3.95 13.66 -17.36
CA ALA A 17 -5.39 13.62 -17.18
C ALA A 17 -5.90 12.26 -17.67
N VAL A 18 -6.00 11.29 -16.77
CA VAL A 18 -6.62 9.99 -17.04
C VAL A 18 -8.13 10.17 -16.84
N SER A 19 -8.88 10.25 -17.93
CA SER A 19 -10.35 10.26 -17.90
C SER A 19 -10.87 8.94 -17.32
N PRO A 20 -11.69 8.93 -16.25
CA PRO A 20 -12.23 7.70 -15.68
C PRO A 20 -13.38 7.17 -16.55
N LEU A 21 -13.07 6.27 -17.47
CA LEU A 21 -14.05 5.67 -18.40
C LEU A 21 -14.81 4.46 -17.82
N LEU A 22 -14.58 4.08 -16.57
CA LEU A 22 -15.14 2.87 -15.95
C LEU A 22 -15.56 3.10 -14.49
N ALA A 23 -16.63 3.85 -14.24
CA ALA A 23 -17.19 3.98 -12.89
C ALA A 23 -18.60 3.37 -12.79
N LYS A 24 -18.67 2.17 -12.17
CA LYS A 24 -19.88 1.72 -11.46
C LYS A 24 -19.78 2.26 -10.03
N GLY A 25 -20.89 2.75 -9.46
CA GLY A 25 -20.91 3.58 -8.24
C GLY A 25 -20.10 3.04 -7.04
N PRO A 26 -19.61 3.95 -6.16
CA PRO A 26 -18.76 3.60 -5.02
C PRO A 26 -19.48 2.73 -3.99
N GLY A 27 -18.73 1.89 -3.26
CA GLY A 27 -19.21 1.23 -2.04
C GLY A 27 -19.79 -0.19 -2.15
N THR A 28 -19.61 -0.89 -3.28
CA THR A 28 -20.22 -2.22 -3.52
C THR A 28 -19.27 -3.42 -3.32
N THR A 29 -18.15 -3.25 -2.61
CA THR A 29 -17.14 -4.32 -2.36
C THR A 29 -17.20 -4.81 -0.92
N ALA A 30 -17.02 -6.12 -0.70
CA ALA A 30 -16.66 -6.65 0.61
C ALA A 30 -15.17 -6.40 0.91
N ALA A 31 -14.77 -6.64 2.15
CA ALA A 31 -13.40 -6.59 2.63
C ALA A 31 -12.64 -5.28 2.27
N PRO A 32 -13.22 -4.08 2.52
CA PRO A 32 -12.57 -2.81 2.19
C PRO A 32 -11.22 -2.63 2.89
N PHE A 33 -11.00 -3.31 4.01
CA PHE A 33 -9.72 -3.34 4.74
C PHE A 33 -8.55 -3.83 3.88
N LEU A 34 -8.81 -4.66 2.86
CA LEU A 34 -7.78 -5.11 1.90
C LEU A 34 -7.20 -3.97 1.06
N THR A 35 -7.86 -2.81 1.00
CA THR A 35 -7.35 -1.62 0.30
C THR A 35 -6.49 -0.72 1.19
N ILE A 36 -6.39 -1.04 2.49
CA ILE A 36 -5.61 -0.25 3.44
C ILE A 36 -4.15 -0.69 3.39
N SER A 37 -3.32 0.22 2.89
CA SER A 37 -1.89 0.05 2.69
C SER A 37 -1.14 -0.50 3.89
N PHE A 38 -0.20 -1.40 3.61
CA PHE A 38 0.71 -1.95 4.61
C PHE A 38 1.79 -0.95 5.01
N GLY A 39 1.99 -0.78 6.31
CA GLY A 39 3.18 -0.12 6.86
C GLY A 39 3.26 1.40 6.63
N SER A 40 4.12 2.04 7.41
CA SER A 40 4.23 3.50 7.45
C SER A 40 5.00 4.05 6.24
N ARG A 41 6.02 3.33 5.77
CA ARG A 41 6.86 3.75 4.62
C ARG A 41 6.04 4.03 3.36
N ALA A 42 5.21 3.08 2.92
CA ALA A 42 4.40 3.22 1.72
C ALA A 42 3.33 4.32 1.87
N GLN A 43 2.76 4.45 3.07
CA GLN A 43 1.71 5.43 3.34
C GLN A 43 2.24 6.87 3.37
N ALA A 44 3.46 7.06 3.89
CA ALA A 44 4.17 8.35 3.80
C ALA A 44 4.55 8.73 2.36
N LEU A 45 4.49 7.77 1.42
CA LEU A 45 4.70 7.97 -0.01
C LEU A 45 3.38 8.06 -0.77
N GLY A 46 2.28 8.44 -0.11
CA GLY A 46 0.97 8.57 -0.75
C GLY A 46 0.42 7.24 -1.28
N ASN A 47 0.78 6.11 -0.67
CA ASN A 47 0.47 4.75 -1.12
C ASN A 47 1.14 4.32 -2.43
N SER A 48 2.11 5.09 -2.95
CA SER A 48 2.87 4.72 -4.13
C SER A 48 4.04 3.80 -3.78
N PHE A 49 3.90 2.50 -4.05
CA PHE A 49 4.89 1.52 -3.62
C PHE A 49 5.08 0.34 -4.58
N VAL A 50 4.21 0.12 -5.57
CA VAL A 50 4.29 -1.06 -6.45
C VAL A 50 5.59 -1.14 -7.25
N ALA A 51 6.17 0.01 -7.62
CA ALA A 51 7.49 0.07 -8.26
C ALA A 51 8.66 0.14 -7.27
N LEU A 52 8.41 0.51 -6.01
CA LEU A 52 9.43 0.61 -4.97
C LEU A 52 9.59 -0.66 -4.13
N ALA A 53 8.57 -1.52 -4.07
CA ALA A 53 8.51 -2.75 -3.29
C ALA A 53 9.84 -3.51 -3.28
N ASP A 54 10.47 -3.54 -2.11
CA ASP A 54 11.78 -4.15 -1.87
C ASP A 54 12.03 -4.56 -0.41
N ASP A 55 10.96 -4.67 0.40
CA ASP A 55 10.98 -5.09 1.80
C ASP A 55 9.86 -6.11 2.09
N ALA A 56 9.68 -6.51 3.35
CA ALA A 56 8.69 -7.53 3.73
C ALA A 56 7.25 -7.17 3.32
N SER A 57 6.92 -5.87 3.27
CA SER A 57 5.61 -5.39 2.80
C SER A 57 5.34 -5.67 1.32
N SER A 58 6.36 -6.07 0.54
CA SER A 58 6.18 -6.50 -0.85
C SER A 58 5.15 -7.63 -0.99
N ALA A 59 5.03 -8.50 0.02
CA ALA A 59 3.99 -9.54 0.07
C ALA A 59 2.56 -8.98 -0.02
N TYR A 60 2.35 -7.72 0.41
CA TYR A 60 1.08 -7.00 0.35
C TYR A 60 0.94 -6.13 -0.92
N PHE A 61 1.98 -5.39 -1.32
CA PHE A 61 1.88 -4.42 -2.44
C PHE A 61 2.14 -5.03 -3.81
N ASN A 62 3.26 -5.73 -3.96
CA ASN A 62 3.70 -6.32 -5.21
C ASN A 62 4.63 -7.50 -4.89
N PRO A 63 4.15 -8.75 -4.98
CA PRO A 63 4.95 -9.92 -4.59
C PRO A 63 6.26 -10.04 -5.39
N ALA A 64 6.35 -9.50 -6.61
CA ALA A 64 7.60 -9.48 -7.36
C ALA A 64 8.74 -8.73 -6.63
N GLY A 65 8.41 -7.77 -5.76
CA GLY A 65 9.36 -7.05 -4.92
C GLY A 65 10.20 -7.96 -4.02
N LEU A 66 9.65 -9.11 -3.61
CA LEU A 66 10.38 -10.12 -2.82
C LEU A 66 11.58 -10.70 -3.58
N ALA A 67 11.52 -10.80 -4.91
CA ALA A 67 12.65 -11.25 -5.72
C ALA A 67 13.52 -10.09 -6.25
N GLN A 68 13.07 -8.85 -6.08
CA GLN A 68 13.75 -7.65 -6.58
C GLN A 68 14.45 -6.86 -5.47
N ALA A 69 14.25 -7.20 -4.21
CA ALA A 69 15.01 -6.69 -3.06
C ALA A 69 16.48 -7.15 -3.20
N GLN A 70 17.27 -6.42 -3.99
CA GLN A 70 18.59 -6.83 -4.47
C GLN A 70 19.72 -5.99 -3.85
N SER A 71 19.56 -5.57 -2.59
CA SER A 71 20.61 -4.83 -1.91
C SER A 71 21.76 -5.73 -1.43
N HIS A 72 21.56 -7.05 -1.31
CA HIS A 72 22.63 -7.97 -0.88
C HIS A 72 22.78 -9.15 -1.83
N LYS A 73 24.04 -9.59 -1.99
CA LYS A 73 24.40 -10.82 -2.72
C LYS A 73 24.07 -12.10 -1.93
N SER A 74 23.62 -11.94 -0.69
CA SER A 74 23.30 -13.04 0.23
C SER A 74 21.81 -13.11 0.44
N SER A 75 21.30 -14.24 0.92
CA SER A 75 19.93 -14.35 1.40
C SER A 75 19.78 -13.77 2.79
N TRP A 76 18.61 -13.20 3.07
CA TRP A 76 18.22 -12.73 4.40
C TRP A 76 16.72 -12.89 4.59
N ARG A 77 16.27 -12.63 5.81
CA ARG A 77 14.87 -12.58 6.20
C ARG A 77 14.56 -11.21 6.80
N GLU A 78 13.31 -10.82 6.71
CA GLU A 78 12.81 -9.60 7.33
C GLU A 78 11.45 -9.87 7.95
N LEU A 79 11.30 -9.50 9.21
CA LEU A 79 10.02 -9.42 9.89
C LEU A 79 9.63 -7.94 9.98
N GLN A 80 8.40 -7.61 9.64
CA GLN A 80 7.84 -6.28 9.77
C GLN A 80 6.49 -6.36 10.49
N ALA A 81 6.26 -5.44 11.43
CA ALA A 81 4.99 -5.29 12.13
C ALA A 81 4.58 -3.82 12.10
N SER A 82 3.31 -3.56 11.84
CA SER A 82 2.74 -2.22 11.74
C SER A 82 1.43 -2.14 12.50
N ARG A 83 1.26 -1.05 13.25
CA ARG A 83 0.00 -0.71 13.92
C ARG A 83 -0.46 0.67 13.47
N SER A 84 -1.76 0.78 13.20
CA SER A 84 -2.42 2.02 12.83
C SER A 84 -3.64 2.21 13.70
N ALA A 85 -3.69 3.33 14.42
CA ALA A 85 -4.91 3.80 15.07
C ALA A 85 -5.58 4.80 14.15
N TRP A 86 -6.83 4.54 13.78
CA TRP A 86 -7.66 5.44 12.99
C TRP A 86 -8.73 6.08 13.90
N PHE A 87 -9.51 6.98 13.31
CA PHE A 87 -10.65 7.59 13.97
C PHE A 87 -11.69 6.53 14.40
N GLN A 88 -12.50 6.86 15.41
CA GLN A 88 -13.60 6.02 15.92
C GLN A 88 -13.16 4.62 16.39
N GLY A 89 -11.97 4.50 16.99
CA GLY A 89 -11.52 3.23 17.61
C GLY A 89 -11.17 2.13 16.61
N ILE A 90 -11.05 2.46 15.32
CA ILE A 90 -10.63 1.49 14.29
C ILE A 90 -9.13 1.23 14.45
N GLU A 91 -8.79 -0.02 14.74
CA GLU A 91 -7.41 -0.48 14.84
C GLU A 91 -7.04 -1.40 13.68
N ILE A 92 -5.84 -1.20 13.15
CA ILE A 92 -5.32 -2.02 12.05
C ILE A 92 -3.93 -2.51 12.41
N ASN A 93 -3.79 -3.83 12.48
CA ASN A 93 -2.56 -4.52 12.80
C ASN A 93 -2.12 -5.35 11.59
N GLN A 94 -0.88 -5.16 11.18
CA GLN A 94 -0.33 -5.77 9.99
C GLN A 94 1.04 -6.37 10.29
N MET A 95 1.30 -7.57 9.78
CA MET A 95 2.58 -8.23 9.93
C MET A 95 3.02 -8.87 8.61
N ALA A 96 4.31 -8.87 8.34
CA ALA A 96 4.89 -9.53 7.19
C ALA A 96 6.20 -10.20 7.56
N LEU A 97 6.39 -11.45 7.14
CA LEU A 97 7.65 -12.16 7.22
C LEU A 97 8.08 -12.52 5.81
N ALA A 98 9.26 -12.10 5.39
CA ALA A 98 9.77 -12.37 4.06
C ALA A 98 11.15 -13.02 4.12
N SER A 99 11.46 -13.87 3.14
CA SER A 99 12.78 -14.40 2.89
C SER A 99 13.20 -14.13 1.45
N PHE A 100 14.33 -13.44 1.32
CA PHE A 100 14.84 -12.91 0.07
C PHE A 100 15.99 -13.79 -0.43
N HIS A 101 15.89 -14.22 -1.68
CA HIS A 101 16.88 -15.07 -2.32
C HIS A 101 17.20 -14.53 -3.72
N PRO A 102 18.46 -14.15 -4.01
CA PRO A 102 18.84 -13.64 -5.33
C PRO A 102 18.58 -14.61 -6.49
N ASP A 103 18.93 -15.89 -6.29
CA ASP A 103 18.95 -16.91 -7.36
C ASP A 103 17.91 -18.02 -7.16
N ARG A 104 17.06 -17.91 -6.14
CA ARG A 104 16.02 -18.90 -5.81
C ARG A 104 14.67 -18.20 -5.63
N ILE A 105 13.65 -19.02 -5.39
CA ILE A 105 12.32 -18.50 -5.05
C ILE A 105 12.43 -17.76 -3.70
N SER A 106 12.05 -16.49 -3.72
CA SER A 106 11.79 -15.70 -2.52
C SER A 106 10.34 -15.93 -2.10
N TRP A 107 10.07 -15.83 -0.80
CA TRP A 107 8.73 -16.07 -0.27
C TRP A 107 8.39 -15.06 0.82
N GLY A 108 7.09 -14.88 1.05
CA GLY A 108 6.57 -13.98 2.07
C GLY A 108 5.29 -14.50 2.69
N LEU A 109 5.07 -14.20 3.95
CA LEU A 109 3.82 -14.34 4.67
C LEU A 109 3.33 -12.95 5.03
N SER A 110 2.03 -12.70 4.90
CA SER A 110 1.40 -11.45 5.32
C SER A 110 0.16 -11.72 6.15
N LEU A 111 -0.05 -10.90 7.16
CA LEU A 111 -1.25 -10.87 7.99
C LEU A 111 -1.75 -9.44 8.04
N THR A 112 -3.04 -9.25 7.86
CA THR A 112 -3.73 -7.98 8.09
C THR A 112 -4.96 -8.27 8.94
N GLY A 113 -5.06 -7.61 10.08
CA GLY A 113 -6.23 -7.59 10.94
C GLY A 113 -6.77 -6.17 11.03
N LEU A 114 -8.07 -6.00 10.86
CA LEU A 114 -8.80 -4.79 11.21
C LEU A 114 -9.82 -5.14 12.28
N GLU A 115 -9.90 -4.29 13.29
CA GLU A 115 -10.75 -4.50 14.44
C GLU A 115 -11.44 -3.18 14.81
N VAL A 116 -12.73 -3.28 15.11
CA VAL A 116 -13.51 -2.18 15.66
C VAL A 116 -14.31 -2.73 16.83
N GLU A 117 -13.97 -2.28 18.01
CA GLU A 117 -14.63 -2.66 19.26
C GLU A 117 -15.79 -1.72 19.59
N ASP A 118 -16.66 -2.16 20.49
CA ASP A 118 -17.71 -1.35 21.11
C ASP A 118 -18.64 -0.60 20.13
N LEU A 119 -18.99 -1.23 19.00
CA LEU A 119 -19.99 -0.68 18.09
C LEU A 119 -21.37 -0.71 18.74
N GLU A 120 -22.01 0.45 18.84
CA GLU A 120 -23.36 0.58 19.38
C GLU A 120 -24.39 -0.15 18.53
N ARG A 121 -25.17 -1.02 19.16
CA ARG A 121 -26.34 -1.66 18.56
C ARG A 121 -27.58 -0.80 18.82
N ARG A 122 -28.29 -0.42 17.76
CA ARG A 122 -29.56 0.31 17.84
C ARG A 122 -30.57 -0.28 16.87
N THR A 123 -31.72 -0.70 17.40
CA THR A 123 -32.87 -1.16 16.62
C THR A 123 -33.91 -0.05 16.41
N THR A 124 -33.86 0.98 17.27
CA THR A 124 -34.67 2.20 17.19
C THR A 124 -33.80 3.42 17.49
N GLU A 125 -34.27 4.62 17.15
CA GLU A 125 -33.60 5.87 17.50
C GLU A 125 -33.82 6.14 19.00
N SER A 126 -32.84 5.76 19.81
CA SER A 126 -32.84 5.89 21.27
C SER A 126 -31.60 6.66 21.74
N GLU A 127 -31.58 7.20 22.96
CA GLU A 127 -30.33 7.74 23.54
C GLU A 127 -29.38 6.62 23.99
N LYS A 128 -29.91 5.57 24.62
CA LYS A 128 -29.10 4.42 25.10
C LYS A 128 -29.06 3.29 24.07
N PRO A 129 -27.87 2.73 23.77
CA PRO A 129 -27.77 1.60 22.85
C PRO A 129 -28.41 0.33 23.46
N ASP A 130 -28.92 -0.55 22.59
CA ASP A 130 -29.50 -1.85 22.96
C ASP A 130 -28.42 -2.86 23.41
N GLY A 131 -27.16 -2.57 23.10
CA GLY A 131 -25.99 -3.37 23.42
C GLY A 131 -24.81 -2.96 22.54
N TYR A 132 -23.74 -3.75 22.60
CA TYR A 132 -22.54 -3.53 21.78
C TYR A 132 -22.22 -4.76 20.96
N PHE A 133 -21.55 -4.55 19.83
CA PHE A 133 -20.99 -5.62 19.03
C PHE A 133 -19.61 -5.22 18.48
N ARG A 134 -18.89 -6.21 17.95
CA ARG A 134 -17.55 -6.04 17.40
C ARG A 134 -17.53 -6.40 15.92
N ALA A 135 -16.66 -5.74 15.17
CA ALA A 135 -16.35 -6.08 13.78
C ALA A 135 -14.87 -6.47 13.66
N GLU A 136 -14.61 -7.61 13.02
CA GLU A 136 -13.27 -8.19 12.86
C GLU A 136 -13.08 -8.68 11.43
N ASP A 137 -12.00 -8.23 10.82
CA ASP A 137 -11.63 -8.61 9.47
C ASP A 137 -10.18 -9.09 9.46
N HIS A 138 -9.94 -10.24 8.81
CA HIS A 138 -8.61 -10.83 8.72
C HIS A 138 -8.27 -11.26 7.30
N ALA A 139 -7.03 -11.01 6.90
CA ALA A 139 -6.46 -11.58 5.70
C ALA A 139 -5.09 -12.19 5.99
N PHE A 140 -4.91 -13.43 5.59
CA PHE A 140 -3.63 -14.13 5.60
C PHE A 140 -3.18 -14.36 4.16
N GLY A 141 -1.93 -14.04 3.83
CA GLY A 141 -1.37 -14.20 2.50
C GLY A 141 -0.05 -14.95 2.47
N LEU A 142 0.11 -15.86 1.51
CA LEU A 142 1.36 -16.54 1.17
C LEU A 142 1.82 -16.07 -0.21
N SER A 143 3.00 -15.48 -0.28
CA SER A 143 3.62 -14.94 -1.49
C SER A 143 4.82 -15.76 -1.92
N LEU A 144 4.95 -15.98 -3.23
CA LEU A 144 6.14 -16.56 -3.86
C LEU A 144 6.59 -15.64 -5.00
N ALA A 145 7.89 -15.46 -5.16
CA ALA A 145 8.45 -14.60 -6.19
C ALA A 145 9.78 -15.12 -6.72
N ARG A 146 10.07 -14.83 -7.99
CA ARG A 146 11.33 -15.21 -8.62
C ARG A 146 11.73 -14.21 -9.69
N ARG A 147 13.03 -13.99 -9.82
CA ARG A 147 13.65 -13.30 -10.94
C ARG A 147 13.70 -14.22 -12.17
N MET A 148 13.33 -13.70 -13.33
CA MET A 148 13.22 -14.46 -14.57
C MET A 148 14.55 -14.51 -15.31
N GLY A 149 15.21 -15.67 -15.26
CA GLY A 149 16.57 -15.87 -15.79
C GLY A 149 17.56 -14.87 -15.20
N ASP A 150 18.55 -14.46 -15.99
CA ASP A 150 19.50 -13.42 -15.60
C ASP A 150 18.95 -11.99 -15.81
N GLY A 151 17.76 -11.89 -16.40
CA GLY A 151 17.11 -10.64 -16.79
C GLY A 151 16.61 -9.80 -15.62
N PRO A 152 16.34 -8.50 -15.82
CA PRO A 152 15.95 -7.57 -14.77
C PRO A 152 14.51 -7.73 -14.25
N ILE A 153 13.78 -8.72 -14.76
CA ILE A 153 12.34 -8.89 -14.53
C ILE A 153 12.14 -9.86 -13.36
N ALA A 154 11.33 -9.46 -12.39
CA ALA A 154 10.82 -10.31 -11.32
C ALA A 154 9.31 -10.48 -11.46
N LEU A 155 8.84 -11.69 -11.17
CA LEU A 155 7.42 -12.03 -11.09
C LEU A 155 7.10 -12.56 -9.71
N GLY A 156 5.87 -12.35 -9.25
CA GLY A 156 5.39 -12.90 -7.99
C GLY A 156 3.90 -13.16 -7.99
N LEU A 157 3.49 -14.06 -7.12
CA LEU A 157 2.10 -14.45 -6.87
C LEU A 157 1.85 -14.48 -5.37
N THR A 158 0.63 -14.12 -4.96
CA THR A 158 0.18 -14.27 -3.58
C THR A 158 -1.16 -14.97 -3.57
N SER A 159 -1.32 -15.99 -2.72
CA SER A 159 -2.64 -16.54 -2.37
C SER A 159 -3.07 -16.00 -1.01
N LYS A 160 -4.36 -15.69 -0.86
CA LYS A 160 -4.91 -15.10 0.36
C LYS A 160 -6.17 -15.81 0.81
N ILE A 161 -6.34 -15.94 2.11
CA ILE A 161 -7.61 -16.29 2.74
C ILE A 161 -8.11 -15.04 3.44
N VAL A 162 -9.37 -14.69 3.19
CA VAL A 162 -10.02 -13.48 3.70
C VAL A 162 -11.21 -13.90 4.53
N GLN A 163 -11.32 -13.33 5.72
CA GLN A 163 -12.45 -13.51 6.61
C GLN A 163 -12.97 -12.15 7.02
N GLN A 164 -14.30 -12.01 7.04
CA GLN A 164 -14.99 -10.88 7.63
C GLN A 164 -16.01 -11.36 8.65
N ARG A 165 -16.11 -10.66 9.76
CA ARG A 165 -17.11 -10.90 10.79
C ARG A 165 -17.67 -9.56 11.26
N ILE A 166 -18.99 -9.46 11.26
CA ILE A 166 -19.70 -8.32 11.81
C ILE A 166 -20.91 -8.82 12.60
N ALA A 167 -20.92 -8.55 13.90
CA ALA A 167 -21.90 -9.12 14.83
C ALA A 167 -21.99 -10.66 14.69
N SER A 168 -23.15 -11.18 14.27
CA SER A 168 -23.39 -12.61 14.06
C SER A 168 -23.14 -13.09 12.62
N ALA A 169 -22.89 -12.17 11.68
CA ALA A 169 -22.61 -12.52 10.29
C ALA A 169 -21.10 -12.80 10.11
N GLN A 170 -20.80 -13.88 9.38
CA GLN A 170 -19.43 -14.25 9.01
C GLN A 170 -19.38 -14.58 7.52
N GLY A 171 -18.28 -14.20 6.89
CA GLY A 171 -18.02 -14.50 5.49
C GLY A 171 -16.56 -14.84 5.27
N HIS A 172 -16.32 -15.75 4.32
CA HIS A 172 -14.99 -16.15 3.90
C HIS A 172 -14.86 -15.98 2.39
N SER A 173 -13.65 -15.66 1.94
CA SER A 173 -13.29 -15.69 0.54
C SER A 173 -11.81 -16.05 0.37
N PHE A 174 -11.44 -16.31 -0.87
CA PHE A 174 -10.08 -16.54 -1.30
C PHE A 174 -9.67 -15.43 -2.27
N GLY A 175 -8.40 -15.04 -2.25
CA GLY A 175 -7.86 -14.01 -3.13
C GLY A 175 -6.54 -14.43 -3.76
N LEU A 176 -6.29 -13.94 -4.96
CA LEU A 176 -5.03 -14.04 -5.67
C LEU A 176 -4.53 -12.65 -6.00
N ASP A 177 -3.24 -12.43 -5.79
CA ASP A 177 -2.52 -11.29 -6.33
C ASP A 177 -1.43 -11.77 -7.28
N ALA A 178 -1.14 -10.97 -8.29
CA ALA A 178 -0.03 -11.17 -9.19
C ALA A 178 0.77 -9.87 -9.33
N GLY A 179 2.08 -10.00 -9.43
CA GLY A 179 2.99 -8.87 -9.48
C GLY A 179 4.11 -9.07 -10.49
N ALA A 180 4.50 -7.98 -11.13
CA ALA A 180 5.71 -7.89 -11.94
C ALA A 180 6.48 -6.63 -11.55
N GLN A 181 7.81 -6.72 -11.58
CA GLN A 181 8.67 -5.57 -11.35
C GLN A 181 9.91 -5.71 -12.23
N VAL A 182 10.39 -4.58 -12.74
CA VAL A 182 11.61 -4.53 -13.57
C VAL A 182 12.48 -3.37 -13.11
N LYS A 183 13.78 -3.63 -12.95
CA LYS A 183 14.80 -2.62 -12.67
C LYS A 183 15.65 -2.37 -13.92
N PHE A 184 15.70 -1.14 -14.41
CA PHE A 184 16.40 -0.79 -15.64
C PHE A 184 17.18 0.51 -15.49
N LYS A 185 18.06 0.80 -16.46
CA LYS A 185 18.77 2.08 -16.53
C LYS A 185 18.29 2.86 -17.74
N ALA A 186 17.79 4.06 -17.52
CA ALA A 186 17.46 5.02 -18.58
C ALA A 186 18.34 6.25 -18.38
N PHE A 187 18.95 6.80 -19.44
CA PHE A 187 19.88 7.93 -19.34
C PHE A 187 21.00 7.75 -18.30
N ARG A 188 21.50 6.50 -18.15
CA ARG A 188 22.49 6.08 -17.13
C ARG A 188 22.01 6.19 -15.67
N GLN A 189 20.73 6.47 -15.46
CA GLN A 189 20.08 6.62 -14.16
C GLN A 189 19.25 5.38 -13.82
N PRO A 190 19.18 4.95 -12.55
CA PRO A 190 18.42 3.75 -12.15
C PRO A 190 16.92 4.03 -12.03
N PHE A 191 16.12 3.22 -12.72
CA PHE A 191 14.67 3.25 -12.64
C PHE A 191 14.11 1.87 -12.31
N SER A 192 12.87 1.84 -11.83
CA SER A 192 12.06 0.64 -11.76
C SER A 192 10.65 0.90 -12.22
N ALA A 193 10.05 -0.08 -12.89
CA ALA A 193 8.62 -0.10 -13.17
C ALA A 193 8.00 -1.31 -12.46
N GLY A 194 6.74 -1.17 -12.06
CA GLY A 194 6.00 -2.21 -11.38
C GLY A 194 4.57 -2.29 -11.89
N PHE A 195 4.04 -3.50 -11.91
CA PHE A 195 2.64 -3.79 -12.17
C PHE A 195 2.13 -4.78 -11.12
N ALA A 196 0.93 -4.57 -10.59
CA ALA A 196 0.29 -5.53 -9.70
C ALA A 196 -1.22 -5.59 -9.92
N VAL A 197 -1.77 -6.79 -9.83
CA VAL A 197 -3.21 -7.04 -9.73
C VAL A 197 -3.46 -7.59 -8.34
N ARG A 198 -4.37 -6.99 -7.59
CA ARG A 198 -4.67 -7.36 -6.21
C ARG A 198 -6.11 -7.79 -6.02
N ASN A 199 -6.32 -8.78 -5.16
CA ASN A 199 -7.62 -9.25 -4.69
C ASN A 199 -8.51 -9.84 -5.80
N LEU A 200 -7.91 -10.58 -6.75
CA LEU A 200 -8.66 -11.37 -7.71
C LEU A 200 -9.24 -12.62 -7.01
N GLY A 201 -10.56 -12.77 -6.98
CA GLY A 201 -11.15 -13.92 -6.32
C GLY A 201 -12.67 -13.94 -6.37
N PRO A 202 -13.29 -15.02 -5.86
CA PRO A 202 -14.74 -15.13 -5.75
C PRO A 202 -15.35 -14.07 -4.81
N GLN A 203 -16.66 -13.90 -4.93
CA GLN A 203 -17.42 -13.03 -4.04
C GLN A 203 -17.44 -13.58 -2.62
N LEU A 204 -17.26 -12.69 -1.64
CA LEU A 204 -17.41 -12.98 -0.23
C LEU A 204 -18.91 -12.92 0.10
N HIS A 205 -19.42 -13.96 0.74
CA HIS A 205 -20.83 -14.05 1.13
C HIS A 205 -20.99 -13.63 2.59
N LEU A 206 -21.88 -12.68 2.86
CA LEU A 206 -22.30 -12.28 4.20
C LEU A 206 -23.79 -12.60 4.33
N GLY A 207 -24.11 -13.73 4.96
CA GLY A 207 -25.48 -14.24 4.98
C GLY A 207 -25.96 -14.63 3.58
N ARG A 208 -26.96 -13.93 3.06
CA ARG A 208 -27.54 -14.19 1.72
C ARG A 208 -26.98 -13.29 0.61
N GLU A 209 -26.22 -12.26 0.97
CA GLU A 209 -25.69 -11.30 0.02
C GLU A 209 -24.24 -11.65 -0.35
N ALA A 210 -23.92 -11.48 -1.63
CA ALA A 210 -22.60 -11.77 -2.17
C ALA A 210 -21.95 -10.49 -2.66
N PHE A 211 -20.77 -10.20 -2.12
CA PHE A 211 -20.02 -9.00 -2.40
C PHE A 211 -18.65 -9.37 -2.97
N PRO A 212 -18.33 -8.95 -4.19
CA PRO A 212 -17.00 -9.16 -4.76
C PRO A 212 -15.90 -8.40 -4.00
N LEU A 213 -14.71 -9.01 -3.94
CA LEU A 213 -13.49 -8.44 -3.36
C LEU A 213 -13.08 -7.13 -4.08
N PRO A 214 -12.28 -6.27 -3.42
CA PRO A 214 -11.85 -4.99 -3.98
C PRO A 214 -10.69 -5.19 -4.95
N LEU A 215 -11.00 -5.73 -6.12
CA LEU A 215 -10.06 -5.92 -7.22
C LEU A 215 -9.48 -4.57 -7.66
N SER A 216 -8.16 -4.50 -7.77
CA SER A 216 -7.45 -3.31 -8.21
C SER A 216 -6.21 -3.66 -9.06
N TYR A 217 -5.94 -2.78 -10.02
CA TYR A 217 -4.78 -2.81 -10.91
C TYR A 217 -3.88 -1.63 -10.55
N HIS A 218 -2.58 -1.88 -10.46
CA HIS A 218 -1.59 -0.91 -10.06
C HIS A 218 -0.46 -0.84 -11.07
N PHE A 219 -0.09 0.36 -11.46
CA PHE A 219 1.01 0.64 -12.37
C PHE A 219 1.90 1.70 -11.73
N GLY A 220 3.18 1.40 -11.58
CA GLY A 220 4.12 2.30 -10.95
C GLY A 220 5.40 2.49 -11.76
N ILE A 221 5.98 3.67 -11.65
CA ILE A 221 7.35 3.95 -12.08
C ILE A 221 8.09 4.68 -10.96
N ALA A 222 9.36 4.34 -10.74
CA ALA A 222 10.18 4.98 -9.74
C ALA A 222 11.58 5.26 -10.27
N TYR A 223 12.08 6.45 -9.94
CA TYR A 223 13.48 6.82 -10.04
C TYR A 223 14.17 6.47 -8.71
N ARG A 224 15.26 5.71 -8.75
CA ARG A 224 15.97 5.18 -7.56
C ARG A 224 17.33 5.85 -7.35
N GLY A 225 17.34 7.18 -7.28
CA GLY A 225 18.55 7.99 -7.12
C GLY A 225 18.93 8.25 -5.66
N LEU A 226 19.64 9.35 -5.43
CA LEU A 226 19.90 9.88 -4.07
C LEU A 226 18.60 10.19 -3.34
N VAL A 227 17.63 10.74 -4.08
CA VAL A 227 16.26 10.94 -3.67
C VAL A 227 15.41 10.03 -4.54
N ASN A 228 14.75 9.06 -3.91
CA ASN A 228 13.81 8.20 -4.59
C ASN A 228 12.55 9.01 -4.93
N GLN A 229 12.06 8.87 -6.15
CA GLN A 229 10.79 9.43 -6.57
C GLN A 229 9.94 8.32 -7.19
N VAL A 230 8.65 8.32 -6.89
CA VAL A 230 7.73 7.30 -7.38
C VAL A 230 6.40 7.92 -7.77
N MET A 231 5.81 7.38 -8.83
CA MET A 231 4.45 7.65 -9.25
C MET A 231 3.73 6.32 -9.39
N GLU A 232 2.48 6.26 -8.94
CA GLU A 232 1.63 5.09 -9.10
C GLU A 232 0.20 5.47 -9.48
N LEU A 233 -0.33 4.79 -10.50
CA LEU A 233 -1.73 4.81 -10.91
C LEU A 233 -2.39 3.52 -10.43
N SER A 234 -3.48 3.66 -9.69
CA SER A 234 -4.31 2.55 -9.25
C SER A 234 -5.71 2.67 -9.86
N VAL A 235 -6.23 1.60 -10.45
CA VAL A 235 -7.56 1.57 -11.07
C VAL A 235 -8.32 0.36 -10.54
N SER A 236 -9.55 0.58 -10.09
CA SER A 236 -10.51 -0.48 -9.77
C SER A 236 -11.62 -0.49 -10.82
N PRO A 237 -12.09 -1.67 -11.28
CA PRO A 237 -13.27 -1.79 -12.14
C PRO A 237 -14.55 -1.20 -11.55
N ARG A 238 -14.54 -0.84 -10.27
CA ARG A 238 -15.63 -0.24 -9.49
C ARG A 238 -15.52 1.28 -9.40
N GLY A 239 -14.86 1.93 -10.35
CA GLY A 239 -14.83 3.40 -10.44
C GLY A 239 -13.85 4.15 -9.56
N ARG A 240 -13.05 3.45 -8.75
CA ARG A 240 -11.97 4.10 -8.00
C ARG A 240 -10.72 4.19 -8.86
N THR A 241 -10.28 5.42 -9.15
CA THR A 241 -8.98 5.69 -9.75
C THR A 241 -8.19 6.59 -8.81
N ASP A 242 -7.01 6.13 -8.43
CA ASP A 242 -6.09 6.87 -7.58
C ASP A 242 -4.79 7.16 -8.34
N ILE A 243 -4.30 8.39 -8.20
CA ILE A 243 -2.98 8.80 -8.67
C ILE A 243 -2.18 9.20 -7.46
N SER A 244 -1.00 8.61 -7.32
CA SER A 244 -0.14 8.82 -6.17
C SER A 244 1.28 9.17 -6.59
N LEU A 245 1.91 10.02 -5.77
CA LEU A 245 3.26 10.51 -5.94
C LEU A 245 3.98 10.40 -4.60
N GLY A 246 5.24 10.00 -4.61
CA GLY A 246 6.03 9.79 -3.40
C GLY A 246 7.48 10.20 -3.60
N THR A 247 8.09 10.74 -2.56
CA THR A 247 9.50 11.11 -2.50
C THR A 247 10.11 10.59 -1.20
N GLU A 248 11.25 9.90 -1.28
CA GLU A 248 11.99 9.37 -0.14
C GLU A 248 13.47 9.79 -0.22
N TYR A 249 14.00 10.32 0.87
CA TYR A 249 15.42 10.65 1.01
C TYR A 249 15.99 10.04 2.29
N TRP A 250 17.14 9.38 2.19
CA TRP A 250 17.86 8.81 3.34
C TRP A 250 19.12 9.62 3.62
N PHE A 251 19.09 10.45 4.66
CA PHE A 251 20.25 11.16 5.18
C PHE A 251 21.20 10.21 5.91
N LEU A 252 22.46 10.16 5.45
CA LEU A 252 23.52 9.27 5.95
C LEU A 252 23.16 7.77 5.93
N GLY A 253 22.12 7.37 5.20
CA GLY A 253 21.58 6.00 5.22
C GLY A 253 20.86 5.62 6.51
N VAL A 254 20.72 6.53 7.48
CA VAL A 254 20.18 6.27 8.82
C VAL A 254 18.81 6.93 9.02
N PHE A 255 18.66 8.19 8.62
CA PHE A 255 17.43 8.96 8.83
C PHE A 255 16.71 9.13 7.49
N GLY A 256 15.49 8.61 7.40
CA GLY A 256 14.63 8.73 6.24
C GLY A 256 13.63 9.86 6.42
N ILE A 257 13.45 10.71 5.41
CA ILE A 257 12.31 11.63 5.30
C ILE A 257 11.51 11.29 4.06
N ARG A 258 10.19 11.33 4.19
CA ARG A 258 9.25 10.95 3.14
C ARG A 258 8.12 11.95 3.06
N GLY A 259 7.71 12.21 1.82
CA GLY A 259 6.52 12.99 1.52
C GLY A 259 5.81 12.36 0.34
N GLY A 260 4.49 12.41 0.35
CA GLY A 260 3.68 11.84 -0.71
C GLY A 260 2.37 12.59 -0.89
N TYR A 261 1.77 12.39 -2.04
CA TYR A 261 0.47 12.93 -2.38
C TYR A 261 -0.40 11.83 -2.99
N LEU A 262 -1.61 11.66 -2.48
CA LEU A 262 -2.60 10.74 -3.00
C LEU A 262 -3.82 11.53 -3.47
N HIS A 263 -4.09 11.47 -4.77
CA HIS A 263 -5.34 11.91 -5.36
C HIS A 263 -6.25 10.72 -5.58
N SER A 264 -7.49 10.77 -5.10
CA SER A 264 -8.49 9.75 -5.38
C SER A 264 -9.70 10.40 -6.02
N ASN A 265 -10.13 9.90 -7.17
CA ASN A 265 -11.39 10.31 -7.80
C ASN A 265 -12.59 9.65 -7.10
N ARG A 266 -12.67 9.75 -5.76
CA ARG A 266 -13.94 9.50 -5.08
C ARG A 266 -14.90 10.58 -5.53
N SER A 267 -16.07 10.18 -6.02
CA SER A 267 -17.24 11.05 -6.12
C SER A 267 -17.66 11.47 -4.72
N SER A 268 -16.91 12.38 -4.11
CA SER A 268 -17.34 13.13 -2.94
C SER A 268 -18.11 14.31 -3.48
N SER A 269 -19.42 14.16 -3.59
CA SER A 269 -20.33 15.29 -3.73
C SER A 269 -20.16 16.19 -2.51
N GLY A 270 -19.35 17.25 -2.61
CA GLY A 270 -19.38 18.35 -1.62
C GLY A 270 -18.06 18.86 -1.04
N GLU A 271 -16.94 18.92 -1.77
CA GLU A 271 -15.75 19.63 -1.24
C GLU A 271 -15.33 20.85 -2.08
N GLU A 272 -15.62 22.03 -1.53
CA GLU A 272 -15.44 23.38 -2.11
C GLU A 272 -13.99 23.90 -2.15
N ASN A 273 -12.97 23.11 -1.75
CA ASN A 273 -11.57 23.60 -1.68
C ASN A 273 -10.57 22.71 -2.43
N SER A 274 -10.93 22.32 -3.66
CA SER A 274 -10.07 21.53 -4.55
C SER A 274 -9.53 22.41 -5.68
N PHE A 275 -8.23 22.70 -5.73
CA PHE A 275 -7.64 23.35 -6.91
C PHE A 275 -7.34 22.28 -7.96
N ALA A 276 -8.06 22.28 -9.09
CA ALA A 276 -7.93 21.28 -10.14
C ALA A 276 -8.12 19.82 -9.66
N GLY A 277 -8.94 19.61 -8.62
CA GLY A 277 -9.14 18.30 -7.98
C GLY A 277 -8.13 17.98 -6.87
N PHE A 278 -7.07 18.77 -6.69
CA PHE A 278 -6.09 18.54 -5.65
C PHE A 278 -6.57 19.07 -4.29
N SER A 279 -6.59 18.22 -3.26
CA SER A 279 -7.00 18.56 -1.88
C SER A 279 -5.82 18.42 -0.91
N PHE A 280 -5.36 19.54 -0.36
CA PHE A 280 -4.30 19.57 0.66
C PHE A 280 -4.75 18.97 1.99
N LYS A 281 -6.06 18.93 2.27
CA LYS A 281 -6.63 18.39 3.52
C LYS A 281 -6.66 16.86 3.56
N GLN A 282 -6.60 16.18 2.41
CA GLN A 282 -6.77 14.72 2.34
C GLN A 282 -5.67 14.00 1.55
N GLY A 283 -4.93 14.70 0.68
CA GLY A 283 -3.95 14.06 -0.20
C GLY A 283 -2.51 14.03 0.31
N VAL A 284 -2.08 15.02 1.10
CA VAL A 284 -0.68 15.16 1.50
C VAL A 284 -0.35 14.21 2.65
N THR A 285 0.64 13.35 2.45
CA THR A 285 1.14 12.39 3.44
C THR A 285 2.61 12.67 3.73
N GLY A 286 3.05 12.31 4.93
CA GLY A 286 4.44 12.49 5.33
C GLY A 286 4.88 11.45 6.34
N GLY A 287 6.18 11.29 6.49
CA GLY A 287 6.70 10.34 7.45
C GLY A 287 8.22 10.37 7.57
N PHE A 288 8.70 9.72 8.62
CA PHE A 288 10.11 9.60 8.91
C PHE A 288 10.47 8.14 9.10
N GLY A 289 11.74 7.82 8.86
CA GLY A 289 12.30 6.50 9.04
C GLY A 289 13.61 6.59 9.80
N PHE A 290 13.92 5.55 10.56
CA PHE A 290 15.17 5.41 11.27
C PHE A 290 15.71 4.00 11.08
N LYS A 291 17.01 3.87 10.83
CA LYS A 291 17.69 2.58 10.65
C LYS A 291 18.87 2.46 11.61
N VAL A 292 18.93 1.33 12.32
CA VAL A 292 20.05 0.99 13.21
C VAL A 292 20.77 -0.24 12.66
N MET A 293 22.05 -0.06 12.35
CA MET A 293 22.97 -1.14 11.95
C MET A 293 22.47 -2.01 10.78
N ASN A 294 21.57 -1.48 9.94
CA ASN A 294 20.87 -2.20 8.86
C ASN A 294 20.00 -3.39 9.28
N PHE A 295 19.98 -3.79 10.55
CA PHE A 295 19.16 -4.88 11.08
C PHE A 295 17.81 -4.39 11.56
N PHE A 296 17.75 -3.23 12.21
CA PHE A 296 16.50 -2.68 12.75
C PHE A 296 16.10 -1.43 11.98
N SER A 297 14.80 -1.29 11.73
CA SER A 297 14.23 -0.01 11.31
C SER A 297 12.92 0.29 11.99
N ALA A 298 12.66 1.58 12.18
CA ALA A 298 11.38 2.09 12.64
C ALA A 298 10.91 3.16 11.65
N ASP A 299 9.65 3.11 11.26
CA ASP A 299 9.03 4.09 10.38
C ASP A 299 7.75 4.62 11.04
N TYR A 300 7.54 5.92 10.89
CA TYR A 300 6.34 6.63 11.33
C TYR A 300 5.72 7.36 10.15
N ALA A 301 4.40 7.31 10.05
CA ALA A 301 3.66 8.05 9.03
C ALA A 301 2.50 8.83 9.64
N PHE A 302 2.32 10.01 9.07
CA PHE A 302 1.22 10.92 9.32
C PHE A 302 0.37 11.01 8.04
N VAL A 303 -0.90 10.65 8.16
CA VAL A 303 -1.84 10.63 7.03
C VAL A 303 -3.14 11.35 7.42
N PRO A 304 -3.48 12.45 6.74
CA PRO A 304 -4.71 13.18 7.01
C PRO A 304 -5.94 12.52 6.38
N PHE A 305 -7.07 12.60 7.07
CA PHE A 305 -8.38 12.12 6.67
C PHE A 305 -9.41 13.26 6.61
N GLY A 306 -8.96 14.49 6.32
CA GLY A 306 -9.83 15.66 6.29
C GLY A 306 -10.47 15.93 7.65
N ASP A 307 -11.79 16.04 7.67
CA ASP A 307 -12.55 16.38 8.88
C ASP A 307 -12.61 15.22 9.90
N LEU A 308 -12.25 14.00 9.49
CA LEU A 308 -12.13 12.83 10.37
C LEU A 308 -10.80 12.83 11.17
N GLY A 309 -9.94 13.83 10.95
CA GLY A 309 -8.69 14.01 11.67
C GLY A 309 -7.50 13.34 11.00
N TYR A 310 -6.58 12.78 11.80
CA TYR A 310 -5.31 12.25 11.33
C TYR A 310 -5.11 10.82 11.83
N ALA A 311 -4.64 9.93 10.96
CA ALA A 311 -4.17 8.62 11.38
C ALA A 311 -2.66 8.67 11.62
N GLN A 312 -2.26 8.12 12.76
CA GLN A 312 -0.86 7.91 13.10
C GLN A 312 -0.53 6.43 12.95
N ARG A 313 0.61 6.15 12.33
CA ARG A 313 1.03 4.78 12.06
C ARG A 313 2.48 4.58 12.43
N PHE A 314 2.74 3.41 12.97
CA PHE A 314 4.07 3.01 13.39
C PHE A 314 4.38 1.63 12.86
N THR A 315 5.60 1.47 12.32
CA THR A 315 6.08 0.22 11.75
C THR A 315 7.48 -0.07 12.24
N MET A 316 7.72 -1.29 12.69
CA MET A 316 9.05 -1.79 13.01
C MET A 316 9.44 -2.90 12.04
N SER A 317 10.70 -2.94 11.64
CA SER A 317 11.28 -4.07 10.91
C SER A 317 12.54 -4.59 11.58
N TYR A 318 12.76 -5.89 11.46
CA TYR A 318 13.97 -6.58 11.87
C TYR A 318 14.45 -7.52 10.74
N LYS A 319 15.71 -7.37 10.35
CA LYS A 319 16.41 -8.15 9.32
C LYS A 319 17.40 -9.09 9.96
N PHE A 320 17.45 -10.34 9.50
CA PHE A 320 18.30 -11.40 10.04
C PHE A 320 18.66 -12.46 8.99
#